data_AF-A0A8H7BNJ2-F1
#
_entry.id   AF-A0A8H7BNJ2-F1
#
_cell.length_a   1.000
_cell.length_b   1.000
_cell.length_c   1.000
_cell.angle_alpha   90.00
_cell.angle_beta   90.00
_cell.angle_gamma   90.00
#
_symmetry.space_group_name_H-M   'P 1'
#
loop_
_entity.id
_entity.type
_entity.pdbx_description
1 polymer ?
#
loop_
_entity_poly.entity_id
_entity_poly.type
_entity_poly.pdbx_seq_one_letter_code
_entity_poly.pdbx_strand_id
1 'polypeptide(L)'
;MLKLLYADCDPPSTPPRRYREHVGHDVPFDTLARQLLVWCAKSHMIKSRARSIGKSDADMLERNIAHNIQKKAIQRLLSEEFDIYLFQALAGGASSKFGRKPNPVNEKNRQRLAKYNDIIEEMDREKQQWKQASSDVFQYHAATFDSAPNFSEDGDQLELSEQELACLDDQERAFLQHLTKERPQSRTHELAKDIDKDITALRQVLNTVNQFRHLSGSVADRILAKIADQTDWKSQFMQTRSVIQGFPTGNPNVFEDMLHILSICKNRKDASSTSNAS
;
A
#
# COMPACT_ATOMS: atom_id res chain seq x y z
N MET A 1 -26.06 19.77 51.90
CA MET A 1 -25.20 20.86 51.39
C MET A 1 -23.72 20.58 51.69
N LEU A 2 -23.22 19.39 51.37
CA LEU A 2 -21.78 19.12 51.26
C LEU A 2 -21.35 19.72 49.92
N LYS A 3 -21.14 21.04 49.88
CA LYS A 3 -20.52 21.69 48.72
C LYS A 3 -19.25 20.91 48.41
N LEU A 4 -19.10 20.51 47.15
CA LEU A 4 -17.95 19.85 46.52
C LEU A 4 -16.62 20.48 46.98
N LEU A 5 -16.15 20.18 48.19
CA LEU A 5 -14.99 20.80 48.85
C LEU A 5 -13.66 20.50 48.13
N TYR A 6 -13.72 19.73 47.04
CA TYR A 6 -12.55 19.26 46.30
C TYR A 6 -12.64 19.48 44.78
N ALA A 7 -13.62 20.24 44.27
CA ALA A 7 -13.75 20.52 42.84
C ALA A 7 -12.52 21.25 42.25
N ASP A 8 -11.91 22.12 43.06
CA ASP A 8 -10.76 22.93 42.67
C ASP A 8 -9.41 22.34 43.08
N CYS A 9 -9.38 21.19 43.75
CA CYS A 9 -8.11 20.54 44.07
C CYS A 9 -7.49 19.95 42.80
N ASP A 10 -6.25 20.36 42.53
CA ASP A 10 -5.40 19.72 41.54
C ASP A 10 -5.17 18.25 41.90
N PRO A 11 -5.04 17.37 40.88
CA PRO A 11 -4.78 15.96 41.14
C PRO A 11 -3.43 15.81 41.88
N PRO A 12 -3.33 14.90 42.86
CA PRO A 12 -2.08 14.68 43.55
C PRO A 12 -1.02 14.18 42.56
N SER A 13 0.26 14.52 42.82
CA SER A 13 1.41 14.15 41.97
C SER A 13 1.67 12.62 41.93
N THR A 14 0.90 11.85 42.68
CA THR A 14 0.97 10.39 42.76
C THR A 14 0.42 9.71 41.49
N PRO A 15 0.78 8.44 41.23
CA PRO A 15 0.20 7.71 40.11
C PRO A 15 -1.32 7.49 40.31
N PRO A 16 -2.13 7.45 39.23
CA PRO A 16 -3.59 7.33 39.33
C PRO A 16 -4.11 6.15 40.16
N ARG A 17 -3.33 5.07 40.25
CA ARG A 17 -3.64 3.90 41.09
C ARG A 17 -3.74 4.22 42.59
N ARG A 18 -3.06 5.28 43.05
CA ARG A 18 -3.02 5.71 44.46
C ARG A 18 -3.95 6.89 44.77
N TYR A 19 -4.73 7.36 43.80
CA TYR A 19 -5.66 8.48 44.03
C TYR A 19 -6.69 8.17 45.12
N ARG A 20 -7.09 6.89 45.26
CA ARG A 20 -8.02 6.46 46.31
C ARG A 20 -7.48 6.70 47.73
N GLU A 21 -6.17 6.65 47.93
CA GLU A 21 -5.54 6.89 49.25
C GLU A 21 -5.64 8.36 49.70
N HIS A 22 -5.90 9.28 48.75
CA HIS A 22 -5.94 10.72 49.01
C HIS A 22 -7.36 11.25 49.19
N VAL A 23 -8.38 10.37 49.10
CA VAL A 23 -9.77 10.71 49.36
C VAL A 23 -10.17 10.10 50.69
N GLY A 24 -10.79 10.88 51.57
CA GLY A 24 -11.26 10.39 52.87
C GLY A 24 -12.21 9.20 52.73
N HIS A 25 -12.11 8.24 53.66
CA HIS A 25 -12.92 7.03 53.64
C HIS A 25 -14.42 7.26 53.88
N ASP A 26 -14.79 8.43 54.40
CA ASP A 26 -16.17 8.77 54.77
C ASP A 26 -17.00 9.34 53.60
N VAL A 27 -16.42 9.43 52.40
CA VAL A 27 -17.07 10.01 51.22
C VAL A 27 -17.95 8.96 50.53
N PRO A 28 -19.21 9.27 50.17
CA PRO A 28 -20.07 8.36 49.39
C PRO A 28 -19.40 7.91 48.09
N PHE A 29 -19.68 6.67 47.68
CA PHE A 29 -19.04 6.07 46.50
C PHE A 29 -19.22 6.90 45.23
N ASP A 30 -20.39 7.51 45.02
CA ASP A 30 -20.66 8.33 43.84
C ASP A 30 -19.74 9.55 43.78
N THR A 31 -19.64 10.27 44.90
CA THR A 31 -18.78 11.45 45.02
C THR A 31 -17.31 11.06 44.88
N LEU A 32 -16.90 9.93 45.47
CA LEU A 32 -15.56 9.36 45.29
C LEU A 32 -15.28 9.04 43.81
N ALA A 33 -16.19 8.37 43.12
CA ALA A 33 -16.05 7.99 41.72
C ALA A 33 -15.95 9.24 40.81
N ARG A 34 -16.79 10.27 41.02
CA ARG A 34 -16.67 11.55 40.30
C ARG A 34 -15.31 12.18 40.53
N GLN A 35 -14.88 12.28 41.79
CA GLN A 35 -13.61 12.92 42.14
C GLN A 35 -12.42 12.22 41.46
N LEU A 36 -12.40 10.88 41.50
CA LEU A 36 -11.36 10.08 40.86
C LEU A 36 -11.36 10.26 39.32
N LEU A 37 -12.55 10.31 38.70
CA LEU A 37 -12.67 10.57 37.26
C LEU A 37 -12.19 11.97 36.88
N VAL A 38 -12.58 13.00 37.65
CA VAL A 38 -12.10 14.38 37.45
C VAL A 38 -10.58 14.45 37.56
N TRP A 39 -9.99 13.83 38.59
CA TRP A 39 -8.53 13.81 38.76
C TRP A 39 -7.82 13.06 37.63
N CYS A 40 -8.35 11.92 37.19
CA CYS A 40 -7.81 11.21 36.02
C CYS A 40 -7.87 12.08 34.76
N ALA A 41 -8.98 12.78 34.53
CA ALA A 41 -9.15 13.67 33.38
C ALA A 41 -8.20 14.88 33.44
N LYS A 42 -8.12 15.57 34.58
CA LYS A 42 -7.19 16.71 34.80
C LYS A 42 -5.73 16.27 34.63
N SER A 43 -5.33 15.14 35.22
CA SER A 43 -3.98 14.57 35.09
C SER A 43 -3.64 14.25 33.62
N HIS A 44 -4.59 13.70 32.87
CA HIS A 44 -4.42 13.45 31.44
C HIS A 44 -4.28 14.77 30.64
N MET A 45 -5.07 15.80 30.95
CA MET A 45 -4.96 17.12 30.31
C MET A 45 -3.56 17.73 30.52
N ILE A 46 -3.05 17.72 31.75
CA ILE A 46 -1.70 18.22 32.08
C ILE A 46 -0.64 17.48 31.26
N LYS A 47 -0.69 16.14 31.23
CA LYS A 47 0.24 15.31 30.44
C LYS A 47 0.11 15.49 28.94
N SER A 48 -1.09 15.81 28.44
CA SER A 48 -1.31 16.07 27.02
C SER A 48 -0.72 17.40 26.57
N ARG A 49 -0.75 18.43 27.44
CA ARG A 49 -0.16 19.74 27.21
C ARG A 49 1.36 19.70 27.18
N ALA A 50 2.00 18.90 28.03
CA ALA A 50 3.45 18.72 28.01
C ALA A 50 3.96 18.12 26.68
N ARG A 51 3.13 17.34 25.97
CA ARG A 51 3.47 16.65 24.72
C ARG A 51 3.22 17.47 23.44
N SER A 52 2.84 18.75 23.56
CA SER A 52 2.46 19.59 22.42
C SER A 52 3.54 20.56 21.95
N ILE A 53 4.73 20.56 22.54
CA ILE A 53 5.83 21.45 22.15
C ILE A 53 6.33 21.02 20.75
N GLY A 54 6.24 21.91 19.75
CA GLY A 54 6.82 21.71 18.41
C GLY A 54 5.89 21.16 17.32
N LYS A 55 4.58 21.46 17.34
CA LYS A 55 3.61 20.93 16.37
C LYS A 55 2.95 22.02 15.54
N SER A 56 2.49 21.66 14.34
CA SER A 56 1.85 22.53 13.33
C SER A 56 0.64 23.31 13.88
N ASP A 57 0.33 24.46 13.28
CA ASP A 57 -0.80 25.32 13.68
C ASP A 57 -2.16 24.62 13.57
N ALA A 58 -2.36 23.80 12.54
CA ALA A 58 -3.58 22.97 12.39
C ALA A 58 -3.72 21.98 13.56
N ASP A 59 -2.59 21.37 13.93
CA ASP A 59 -2.45 20.45 15.06
C ASP A 59 -2.74 21.15 16.41
N MET A 60 -2.43 22.44 16.52
CA MET A 60 -2.75 23.25 17.71
C MET A 60 -4.24 23.57 17.79
N LEU A 61 -4.88 23.90 16.67
CA LEU A 61 -6.33 24.17 16.62
C LEU A 61 -7.15 22.94 17.04
N GLU A 62 -6.86 21.77 16.48
CA GLU A 62 -7.53 20.52 16.84
C GLU A 62 -7.39 20.20 18.33
N ARG A 63 -6.20 20.44 18.90
CA ARG A 63 -5.96 20.26 20.33
C ARG A 63 -6.73 21.25 21.19
N ASN A 64 -6.79 22.51 20.79
CA ASN A 64 -7.56 23.52 21.53
C ASN A 64 -9.04 23.16 21.56
N ILE A 65 -9.59 22.67 20.44
CA ILE A 65 -10.96 22.16 20.37
C ILE A 65 -11.12 20.96 21.32
N ALA A 66 -10.24 19.95 21.24
CA ALA A 66 -10.29 18.78 22.11
C ALA A 66 -10.16 19.15 23.60
N HIS A 67 -9.28 20.09 23.94
CA HIS A 67 -9.08 20.60 25.29
C HIS A 67 -10.33 21.31 25.81
N ASN A 68 -10.98 22.14 24.99
CA ASN A 68 -12.22 22.81 25.35
C ASN A 68 -13.37 21.82 25.56
N ILE A 69 -13.46 20.78 24.73
CA ILE A 69 -14.44 19.70 24.91
C ILE A 69 -14.17 18.96 26.23
N GLN A 70 -12.91 18.60 26.52
CA GLN A 70 -12.53 17.95 27.78
C GLN A 70 -12.86 18.82 28.99
N LYS A 71 -12.55 20.12 28.94
CA LYS A 71 -12.88 21.06 30.02
C LYS A 71 -14.38 21.14 30.26
N LYS A 72 -15.19 21.26 29.19
CA LYS A 72 -16.66 21.24 29.29
C LYS A 72 -17.17 19.91 29.85
N ALA A 73 -16.59 18.79 29.44
CA ALA A 73 -16.97 17.47 29.96
C ALA A 73 -16.67 17.33 31.46
N ILE A 74 -15.51 17.81 31.93
CA ILE A 74 -15.17 17.85 33.36
C ILE A 74 -16.14 18.76 34.11
N GLN A 75 -16.46 19.94 33.55
CA GLN A 75 -17.41 20.87 34.16
C GLN A 75 -18.80 20.25 34.31
N ARG A 76 -19.29 19.53 33.30
CA ARG A 76 -20.55 18.77 33.37
C ARG A 76 -20.51 17.61 34.35
N LEU A 77 -19.35 16.97 34.51
CA LEU A 77 -19.16 15.91 35.50
C LEU A 77 -19.26 16.47 36.93
N LEU A 78 -18.76 17.68 37.14
CA LEU A 78 -18.81 18.43 38.39
C LEU A 78 -20.20 19.02 38.69
N SER A 79 -20.97 19.44 37.67
CA SER A 79 -22.33 19.96 37.84
C SER A 79 -23.39 18.88 38.08
N GLU A 80 -22.97 17.62 38.27
CA GLU A 80 -23.84 16.46 38.46
C GLU A 80 -24.81 16.17 37.29
N GLU A 81 -24.64 16.81 36.13
CA GLU A 81 -25.44 16.58 34.92
C GLU A 81 -25.27 15.18 34.33
N PHE A 82 -24.18 14.49 34.67
CA PHE A 82 -23.92 13.11 34.26
C PHE A 82 -24.27 12.13 35.38
N ASP A 83 -25.09 11.14 35.04
CA ASP A 83 -25.43 10.04 35.93
C ASP A 83 -24.34 8.95 35.87
N ILE A 84 -23.65 8.70 36.98
CA ILE A 84 -22.51 7.75 37.02
C ILE A 84 -23.01 6.30 36.90
N TYR A 85 -24.26 6.06 37.30
CA TYR A 85 -24.91 4.75 37.20
C TYR A 85 -25.05 4.24 35.76
N LEU A 86 -24.81 5.09 34.75
CA LEU A 86 -24.77 4.69 33.34
C LEU A 86 -23.73 3.59 33.05
N PHE A 87 -22.64 3.53 33.82
CA PHE A 87 -21.64 2.46 33.68
C PHE A 87 -22.18 1.08 34.09
N GLN A 88 -23.14 1.03 35.00
CA GLN A 88 -23.79 -0.21 35.43
C GLN A 88 -24.82 -0.68 34.38
N ALA A 89 -25.50 0.26 33.72
CA ALA A 89 -26.41 -0.03 32.61
C ALA A 89 -25.69 -0.55 31.34
N LEU A 90 -24.46 -0.09 31.08
CA LEU A 90 -23.62 -0.58 29.98
C LEU A 90 -23.17 -2.04 30.15
N ALA A 91 -22.99 -2.51 31.39
CA ALA A 91 -22.71 -3.91 31.68
C ALA A 91 -23.91 -4.84 31.36
N GLY A 92 -25.13 -4.28 31.35
CA GLY A 92 -26.37 -4.97 31.02
C GLY A 92 -26.67 -5.13 29.53
N GLY A 93 -25.74 -4.80 28.63
CA GLY A 93 -25.91 -5.05 27.18
C GLY A 93 -26.77 -4.03 26.43
N ALA A 94 -27.04 -2.86 27.02
CA ALA A 94 -27.65 -1.75 26.30
C ALA A 94 -26.70 -1.26 25.20
N SER A 95 -26.94 -1.72 23.97
CA SER A 95 -26.20 -1.37 22.76
C SER A 95 -26.23 0.14 22.55
N SER A 96 -25.16 0.81 22.98
CA SER A 96 -25.04 2.25 22.78
C SER A 96 -24.89 2.54 21.29
N LYS A 97 -25.81 3.36 20.75
CA LYS A 97 -25.80 3.87 19.37
C LYS A 97 -24.68 4.91 19.14
N PHE A 98 -23.46 4.66 19.63
CA PHE A 98 -22.33 5.49 19.24
C PHE A 98 -21.92 5.15 17.81
N GLY A 99 -22.05 6.12 16.90
CA GLY A 99 -21.54 6.01 15.54
C GLY A 99 -20.07 5.61 15.57
N ARG A 100 -19.73 4.48 14.93
CA ARG A 100 -18.36 3.98 14.89
C ARG A 100 -17.51 5.00 14.13
N LYS A 101 -16.53 5.59 14.81
CA LYS A 101 -15.54 6.43 14.14
C LYS A 101 -14.80 5.60 13.09
N PRO A 102 -14.50 6.16 11.91
CA PRO A 102 -13.72 5.46 10.90
C PRO A 102 -12.35 5.10 11.49
N ASN A 103 -11.87 3.90 11.17
CA ASN A 103 -10.58 3.43 11.63
C ASN A 103 -9.48 4.37 11.09
N PRO A 104 -8.61 4.97 11.93
CA PRO A 104 -7.56 5.88 11.48
C PRO A 104 -6.58 5.23 10.49
N VAL A 105 -6.42 3.90 10.54
CA VAL A 105 -5.62 3.15 9.56
C VAL A 105 -6.27 3.18 8.18
N ASN A 106 -7.60 3.05 8.11
CA ASN A 106 -8.33 3.10 6.85
C ASN A 106 -8.23 4.48 6.20
N GLU A 107 -8.28 5.55 7.00
CA GLU A 107 -8.14 6.91 6.50
C GLU A 107 -6.74 7.16 5.91
N LYS A 108 -5.68 6.73 6.61
CA LYS A 108 -4.31 6.80 6.07
C LYS A 108 -4.13 5.96 4.82
N ASN A 109 -4.72 4.76 4.77
CA ASN A 109 -4.67 3.92 3.60
C ASN A 109 -5.41 4.55 2.41
N ARG A 110 -6.57 5.17 2.65
CA ARG A 110 -7.31 5.92 1.62
C ARG A 110 -6.48 7.04 1.01
N GLN A 111 -5.79 7.82 1.85
CA GLN A 111 -4.89 8.88 1.38
C GLN A 111 -3.70 8.34 0.58
N ARG A 112 -3.12 7.20 1.00
CA ARG A 112 -2.04 6.55 0.24
C ARG A 112 -2.51 6.04 -1.11
N LEU A 113 -3.68 5.40 -1.16
CA LEU A 113 -4.27 4.90 -2.40
C LEU A 113 -4.51 6.05 -3.38
N ALA A 114 -5.05 7.18 -2.93
CA ALA A 114 -5.20 8.36 -3.78
C ALA A 114 -3.86 8.81 -4.39
N LYS A 115 -2.83 8.98 -3.55
CA LYS A 115 -1.48 9.36 -4.02
C LYS A 115 -0.88 8.37 -5.01
N TYR A 116 -1.04 7.07 -4.77
CA TYR A 116 -0.50 6.06 -5.69
C TYR A 116 -1.25 6.04 -7.02
N ASN A 117 -2.58 6.25 -7.01
CA ASN A 117 -3.34 6.39 -8.24
C ASN A 117 -2.88 7.61 -9.05
N ASP A 118 -2.67 8.76 -8.40
CA ASP A 118 -2.16 9.96 -9.07
C ASP A 118 -0.79 9.72 -9.75
N ILE A 119 0.10 8.98 -9.07
CA ILE A 119 1.42 8.61 -9.61
C ILE A 119 1.27 7.64 -10.79
N ILE A 120 0.38 6.67 -10.71
CA ILE A 120 0.13 5.72 -11.82
C ILE A 120 -0.37 6.48 -13.05
N GLU A 121 -1.32 7.39 -12.88
CA GLU A 121 -1.83 8.21 -13.98
C GLU A 121 -0.74 9.07 -14.63
N GLU A 122 0.16 9.65 -13.83
CA GLU A 122 1.29 10.41 -14.36
C GLU A 122 2.27 9.53 -15.15
N MET A 123 2.62 8.35 -14.62
CA MET A 123 3.51 7.42 -15.33
C MET A 123 2.90 6.90 -16.64
N ASP A 124 1.57 6.69 -16.67
CA ASP A 124 0.88 6.28 -17.89
C ASP A 124 0.85 7.40 -18.94
N ARG A 125 0.70 8.66 -18.52
CA ARG A 125 0.86 9.82 -19.41
C ARG A 125 2.27 9.88 -19.99
N GLU A 126 3.28 9.77 -19.15
CA GLU A 126 4.69 9.81 -19.57
C GLU A 126 4.99 8.68 -20.58
N LYS A 127 4.54 7.46 -20.28
CA LYS A 127 4.69 6.31 -21.18
C LYS A 127 4.04 6.55 -22.54
N GLN A 128 2.89 7.20 -22.60
CA GLN A 128 2.23 7.55 -23.87
C GLN A 128 3.05 8.58 -24.65
N GLN A 129 3.60 9.59 -23.98
CA GLN A 129 4.47 10.59 -24.61
C GLN A 129 5.74 9.94 -25.20
N TRP A 130 6.39 9.05 -24.46
CA TRP A 130 7.54 8.29 -24.96
C TRP A 130 7.20 7.42 -26.17
N LYS A 131 6.02 6.81 -26.18
CA LYS A 131 5.55 6.01 -27.32
C LYS A 131 5.32 6.87 -28.56
N GLN A 132 4.78 8.08 -28.40
CA GLN A 132 4.59 9.02 -29.50
C GLN A 132 5.94 9.52 -30.03
N ALA A 133 6.81 10.02 -29.15
CA ALA A 133 8.13 10.53 -29.53
C ALA A 133 8.99 9.46 -30.25
N SER A 134 8.97 8.21 -29.77
CA SER A 134 9.66 7.11 -30.46
C SER A 134 9.03 6.79 -31.81
N SER A 135 7.70 6.75 -31.91
CA SER A 135 7.00 6.58 -33.19
C SER A 135 7.38 7.67 -34.19
N ASP A 136 7.42 8.93 -33.77
CA ASP A 136 7.78 10.06 -34.63
C ASP A 136 9.21 9.93 -35.15
N VAL A 137 10.17 9.58 -34.28
CA VAL A 137 11.57 9.32 -34.68
C VAL A 137 11.65 8.21 -35.73
N PHE A 138 10.91 7.11 -35.55
CA PHE A 138 10.89 6.03 -36.55
C PHE A 138 10.24 6.46 -37.86
N GLN A 139 9.18 7.27 -37.83
CA GLN A 139 8.55 7.81 -39.03
C GLN A 139 9.49 8.75 -39.79
N TYR A 140 10.20 9.65 -39.09
CA TYR A 140 11.20 10.51 -39.72
C TYR A 140 12.33 9.69 -40.33
N HIS A 141 12.84 8.68 -39.63
CA HIS A 141 13.87 7.79 -40.17
C HIS A 141 13.38 7.04 -41.42
N ALA A 142 12.16 6.50 -41.40
CA ALA A 142 11.56 5.84 -42.56
C ALA A 142 11.40 6.82 -43.74
N ALA A 143 10.88 8.02 -43.49
CA ALA A 143 10.72 9.05 -44.53
C ALA A 143 12.05 9.51 -45.13
N THR A 144 13.11 9.62 -44.32
CA THR A 144 14.45 9.92 -44.81
C THR A 144 15.04 8.80 -45.66
N PHE A 145 14.72 7.54 -45.32
CA PHE A 145 15.16 6.38 -46.09
C PHE A 145 14.41 6.29 -47.43
N ASP A 146 13.09 6.51 -47.42
CA ASP A 146 12.26 6.49 -48.63
C ASP A 146 12.57 7.65 -49.60
N SER A 147 13.02 8.79 -49.07
CA SER A 147 13.40 9.97 -49.86
C SER A 147 14.85 9.92 -50.36
N ALA A 148 15.67 9.03 -49.81
CA ALA A 148 17.03 8.85 -50.31
C ALA A 148 16.94 8.19 -51.70
N PRO A 149 17.60 8.73 -52.74
CA PRO A 149 17.67 8.04 -54.02
C PRO A 149 18.24 6.64 -53.77
N ASN A 150 17.62 5.61 -54.36
CA ASN A 150 18.06 4.21 -54.24
C ASN A 150 19.56 4.11 -54.55
N PHE A 151 20.39 4.18 -53.50
CA PHE A 151 21.77 3.76 -53.58
C PHE A 151 21.69 2.27 -53.85
N SER A 152 22.17 1.86 -55.02
CA SER A 152 22.25 0.46 -55.40
C SER A 152 22.89 -0.34 -54.25
N GLU A 153 22.27 -1.45 -53.86
CA GLU A 153 22.80 -2.36 -52.82
C GLU A 153 24.09 -3.06 -53.25
N ASP A 154 24.44 -2.98 -54.54
CA ASP A 154 25.81 -3.20 -54.95
C ASP A 154 26.64 -2.10 -54.32
N GLY A 155 27.43 -2.49 -53.31
CA GLY A 155 28.42 -1.66 -52.64
C GLY A 155 29.55 -1.21 -53.57
N ASP A 156 29.17 -0.69 -54.73
CA ASP A 156 29.99 0.17 -55.55
C ASP A 156 30.38 1.32 -54.64
N GLN A 157 31.68 1.33 -54.39
CA GLN A 157 32.40 2.42 -53.79
C GLN A 157 31.81 3.71 -54.37
N LEU A 158 31.57 4.72 -53.53
CA LEU A 158 31.23 6.07 -53.99
C LEU A 158 32.36 6.55 -54.93
N GLU A 159 32.29 6.17 -56.19
CA GLU A 159 33.06 6.72 -57.28
C GLU A 159 32.44 8.07 -57.55
N LEU A 160 32.89 9.05 -56.75
CA LEU A 160 32.68 10.45 -57.05
C LEU A 160 33.03 10.64 -58.52
N SER A 161 32.08 11.11 -59.32
CA SER A 161 32.33 11.29 -60.74
C SER A 161 33.48 12.29 -60.91
N GLU A 162 34.32 12.07 -61.92
CA GLU A 162 35.48 12.94 -62.18
C GLU A 162 35.07 14.42 -62.35
N GLN A 163 33.82 14.63 -62.74
CA GLN A 163 33.17 15.94 -62.89
C GLN A 163 32.82 16.60 -61.55
N GLU A 164 32.39 15.85 -60.54
CA GLU A 164 32.16 16.37 -59.17
C GLU A 164 33.49 16.65 -58.46
N LEU A 165 34.49 15.81 -58.69
CA LEU A 165 35.86 16.04 -58.23
C LEU A 165 36.47 17.31 -58.85
N ALA A 166 36.04 17.73 -60.04
CA ALA A 166 36.55 18.91 -60.74
C ALA A 166 36.04 20.24 -60.19
N CYS A 167 34.95 20.23 -59.42
CA CYS A 167 34.41 21.43 -58.78
C CYS A 167 34.99 21.68 -57.37
N LEU A 168 35.73 20.71 -56.83
CA LEU A 168 36.38 20.78 -55.51
C LEU A 168 37.77 21.38 -55.64
N ASP A 169 38.22 22.09 -54.60
CA ASP A 169 39.59 22.61 -54.58
C ASP A 169 40.62 21.46 -54.45
N ASP A 170 41.88 21.74 -54.78
CA ASP A 170 42.94 20.71 -54.75
C ASP A 170 43.16 20.12 -53.35
N GLN A 171 42.84 20.88 -52.29
CA GLN A 171 43.01 20.47 -50.90
C GLN A 171 41.88 19.54 -50.45
N GLU A 172 40.64 19.84 -50.81
CA GLU A 172 39.43 19.03 -50.61
C GLU A 172 39.52 17.73 -51.40
N ARG A 173 40.02 17.80 -52.65
CA ARG A 173 40.26 16.62 -53.48
C ARG A 173 41.33 15.70 -52.86
N ALA A 174 42.44 16.26 -52.39
CA ALA A 174 43.49 15.49 -51.71
C ALA A 174 42.96 14.85 -50.41
N PHE A 175 42.15 15.59 -49.65
CA PHE A 175 41.52 15.10 -48.41
C PHE A 175 40.52 13.97 -48.68
N LEU A 176 39.65 14.10 -49.68
CA LEU A 176 38.70 13.05 -50.05
C LEU A 176 39.41 11.81 -50.61
N GLN A 177 40.45 11.97 -51.43
CA GLN A 177 41.25 10.83 -51.90
C GLN A 177 41.96 10.13 -50.75
N HIS A 178 42.44 10.87 -49.75
CA HIS A 178 43.02 10.31 -48.53
C HIS A 178 41.98 9.52 -47.73
N LEU A 179 40.79 10.09 -47.51
CA LEU A 179 39.69 9.41 -46.81
C LEU A 179 39.20 8.15 -47.54
N THR A 180 39.14 8.16 -48.87
CA THR A 180 38.70 7.02 -49.66
C THR A 180 39.78 5.93 -49.72
N LYS A 181 41.06 6.30 -49.84
CA LYS A 181 42.19 5.34 -49.83
C LYS A 181 42.46 4.75 -48.45
N GLU A 182 42.26 5.52 -47.38
CA GLU A 182 42.49 5.06 -46.01
C GLU A 182 41.25 4.43 -45.36
N ARG A 183 40.08 4.42 -46.01
CA ARG A 183 38.87 3.86 -45.41
C ARG A 183 39.10 2.37 -45.14
N PRO A 184 39.29 1.94 -43.87
CA PRO A 184 39.47 0.54 -43.55
C PRO A 184 38.07 -0.04 -43.50
N GLN A 185 37.52 -0.38 -44.67
CA GLN A 185 36.22 -1.06 -44.81
C GLN A 185 36.18 -2.31 -43.92
N SER A 186 37.33 -2.96 -43.71
CA SER A 186 37.52 -4.06 -42.76
C SER A 186 37.19 -3.69 -41.32
N ARG A 187 37.67 -2.56 -40.78
CA ARG A 187 37.47 -2.22 -39.36
C ARG A 187 36.03 -1.83 -39.03
N THR A 188 35.35 -1.13 -39.93
CA THR A 188 33.94 -0.76 -39.74
C THR A 188 33.01 -1.95 -39.90
N HIS A 189 33.29 -2.83 -40.86
CA HIS A 189 32.55 -4.09 -41.03
C HIS A 189 32.78 -5.07 -39.86
N GLU A 190 34.01 -5.17 -39.35
CA GLU A 190 34.30 -5.94 -38.13
C GLU A 190 33.55 -5.39 -36.92
N LEU A 191 33.56 -4.06 -36.73
CA LEU A 191 32.81 -3.42 -35.65
C LEU A 191 31.30 -3.65 -35.80
N ALA A 192 30.75 -3.53 -37.01
CA ALA A 192 29.34 -3.80 -37.27
C ALA A 192 28.97 -5.26 -36.96
N LYS A 193 29.84 -6.21 -37.33
CA LYS A 193 29.66 -7.63 -37.03
C LYS A 193 29.73 -7.91 -35.53
N ASP A 194 30.60 -7.23 -34.80
CA ASP A 194 30.68 -7.36 -33.34
C ASP A 194 29.45 -6.75 -32.65
N ILE A 195 28.99 -5.58 -33.11
CA ILE A 195 27.73 -4.98 -32.63
C ILE A 195 26.55 -5.93 -32.90
N ASP A 196 26.48 -6.60 -34.04
CA ASP A 196 25.39 -7.52 -34.36
C ASP A 196 25.41 -8.79 -33.48
N LYS A 197 26.61 -9.29 -33.12
CA LYS A 197 26.75 -10.35 -32.11
C LYS A 197 26.24 -9.88 -30.75
N ASP A 198 26.60 -8.67 -30.33
CA ASP A 198 26.17 -8.11 -29.04
C ASP A 198 24.65 -7.87 -29.00
N ILE A 199 24.06 -7.37 -30.09
CA ILE A 199 22.60 -7.24 -30.24
C ILE A 199 21.93 -8.62 -30.13
N THR A 200 22.49 -9.64 -30.77
CA THR A 200 21.97 -11.01 -30.70
C THR A 200 22.05 -11.57 -29.28
N ALA A 201 23.18 -11.37 -28.59
CA ALA A 201 23.35 -11.78 -27.19
C ALA A 201 22.34 -11.06 -26.27
N LEU A 202 22.15 -9.75 -26.44
CA LEU A 202 21.16 -8.97 -25.69
C LEU A 202 19.73 -9.48 -25.94
N ARG A 203 19.37 -9.80 -27.18
CA ARG A 203 18.05 -10.40 -27.51
C ARG A 203 17.84 -11.73 -26.79
N GLN A 204 18.86 -12.58 -26.73
CA GLN A 204 18.80 -13.86 -26.02
C GLN A 204 18.63 -13.67 -24.50
N VAL A 205 19.40 -12.76 -23.90
CA VAL A 205 19.28 -12.42 -22.46
C VAL A 205 17.88 -11.88 -22.18
N LEU A 206 17.38 -10.94 -22.99
CA LEU A 206 16.06 -10.35 -22.81
C LEU A 206 14.95 -11.40 -22.92
N ASN A 207 15.03 -12.32 -23.88
CA ASN A 207 14.08 -13.42 -24.02
C ASN A 207 14.11 -14.34 -22.80
N THR A 208 15.31 -14.68 -22.30
CA THR A 208 15.49 -15.51 -21.11
C THR A 208 14.89 -14.86 -19.86
N VAL A 209 15.14 -13.56 -19.66
CA VAL A 209 14.55 -12.78 -18.56
C VAL A 209 13.03 -12.73 -18.67
N ASN A 210 12.48 -12.58 -19.89
CA ASN A 210 11.05 -12.56 -20.10
C ASN A 210 10.40 -13.91 -19.78
N GLN A 211 11.02 -15.03 -20.19
CA GLN A 211 10.58 -16.37 -19.83
C GLN A 211 10.62 -16.60 -18.31
N PHE A 212 11.70 -16.18 -17.64
CA PHE A 212 11.81 -16.25 -16.19
C PHE A 212 10.71 -15.44 -15.49
N ARG A 213 10.39 -14.24 -15.98
CA ARG A 213 9.30 -13.41 -15.47
C ARG A 213 7.95 -14.10 -15.61
N HIS A 214 7.66 -14.70 -16.76
CA HIS A 214 6.42 -15.45 -16.98
C HIS A 214 6.29 -16.67 -16.05
N LEU A 215 7.36 -17.45 -15.91
CA LEU A 215 7.40 -18.60 -15.01
C LEU A 215 7.21 -18.18 -13.55
N SER A 216 7.92 -17.14 -13.11
CA SER A 216 7.81 -16.61 -11.76
C SER A 216 6.42 -16.09 -11.45
N GLY A 217 5.78 -15.39 -12.41
CA GLY A 217 4.39 -14.96 -12.31
C GLY A 217 3.44 -16.14 -12.15
N SER A 218 3.55 -17.17 -13.00
CA SER A 218 2.74 -18.38 -12.92
C SER A 218 2.90 -19.12 -11.57
N VAL A 219 4.12 -19.18 -11.03
CA VAL A 219 4.38 -19.76 -9.71
C VAL A 219 3.75 -18.92 -8.60
N ALA A 220 3.89 -17.60 -8.65
CA ALA A 220 3.28 -16.70 -7.69
C ALA A 220 1.75 -16.83 -7.70
N ASP A 221 1.13 -16.86 -8.88
CA ASP A 221 -0.31 -17.02 -9.05
C ASP A 221 -0.79 -18.37 -8.46
N ARG A 222 -0.06 -19.45 -8.68
CA ARG A 222 -0.36 -20.77 -8.08
C ARG A 222 -0.26 -20.75 -6.55
N ILE A 223 0.73 -20.07 -5.99
CA ILE A 223 0.89 -19.94 -4.54
C ILE A 223 -0.26 -19.10 -3.96
N LEU A 224 -0.58 -17.97 -4.59
CA LEU A 224 -1.68 -17.10 -4.17
C LEU A 224 -3.03 -17.83 -4.24
N ALA A 225 -3.28 -18.59 -5.31
CA ALA A 225 -4.47 -19.44 -5.42
C ALA A 225 -4.56 -20.45 -4.26
N LYS A 226 -3.47 -21.16 -3.96
CA LYS A 226 -3.44 -22.09 -2.81
C LYS A 226 -3.69 -21.40 -1.47
N ILE A 227 -3.16 -20.21 -1.26
CA ILE A 227 -3.37 -19.44 -0.02
C ILE A 227 -4.83 -18.95 0.06
N ALA A 228 -5.41 -18.51 -1.05
CA ALA A 228 -6.82 -18.11 -1.13
C ALA A 228 -7.73 -19.30 -0.76
N ASP A 229 -7.52 -20.47 -1.38
CA ASP A 229 -8.27 -21.70 -1.08
C ASP A 229 -8.17 -22.11 0.40
N GLN A 230 -6.98 -21.99 1.00
CA GLN A 230 -6.77 -22.28 2.42
C GLN A 230 -7.49 -21.29 3.35
N THR A 231 -7.58 -20.03 2.92
CA THR A 231 -8.23 -18.96 3.71
C THR A 231 -9.74 -19.09 3.64
N ASP A 232 -10.29 -19.38 2.46
CA ASP A 232 -11.72 -19.66 2.26
C ASP A 232 -12.15 -20.91 3.04
N TRP A 233 -11.35 -21.99 3.01
CA TRP A 233 -11.58 -23.17 3.83
C TRP A 233 -11.66 -22.83 5.33
N LYS A 234 -10.72 -22.02 5.83
CA LYS A 234 -10.74 -21.59 7.24
C LYS A 234 -11.96 -20.74 7.57
N SER A 235 -12.38 -19.86 6.66
CA SER A 235 -13.57 -19.03 6.84
C SER A 235 -14.83 -19.89 6.91
N GLN A 236 -15.01 -20.83 5.97
CA GLN A 236 -16.11 -21.79 5.98
C GLN A 236 -16.11 -22.68 7.23
N PHE A 237 -14.93 -23.13 7.68
CA PHE A 237 -14.78 -23.89 8.91
C PHE A 237 -15.19 -23.09 10.17
N MET A 238 -14.83 -21.81 10.24
CA MET A 238 -15.24 -20.94 11.35
C MET A 238 -16.75 -20.66 11.32
N GLN A 239 -17.33 -20.48 10.13
CA GLN A 239 -18.76 -20.26 9.96
C GLN A 239 -19.58 -21.51 10.31
N THR A 240 -19.11 -22.71 9.94
CA THR A 240 -19.74 -23.97 10.37
C THR A 240 -19.60 -24.18 11.87
N ARG A 241 -18.44 -23.87 12.46
CA ARG A 241 -18.23 -23.97 13.92
C ARG A 241 -19.13 -23.03 14.73
N SER A 242 -19.39 -21.81 14.25
CA SER A 242 -20.30 -20.88 14.93
C SER A 242 -21.76 -21.33 14.86
N VAL A 243 -22.17 -21.98 13.77
CA VAL A 243 -23.50 -22.62 13.66
C VAL A 243 -23.64 -23.76 14.67
N ILE A 244 -22.59 -24.57 14.88
CA ILE A 244 -22.61 -25.70 15.82
C ILE A 244 -22.67 -25.23 17.29
N GLN A 245 -22.04 -24.12 17.64
CA GLN A 245 -22.09 -23.58 19.02
C GLN A 245 -23.44 -22.94 19.39
N GLY A 246 -24.36 -22.79 18.43
CA GLY A 246 -25.74 -22.35 18.67
C GLY A 246 -26.73 -23.48 18.94
N PHE A 247 -26.32 -24.76 18.85
CA PHE A 247 -27.22 -25.89 19.09
C PHE A 247 -27.30 -26.24 20.58
N PRO A 248 -28.52 -26.35 21.16
CA PRO A 248 -28.69 -26.76 22.55
C PRO A 248 -28.16 -28.18 22.72
N THR A 249 -27.25 -28.36 23.68
CA THR A 249 -26.41 -29.55 23.94
C THR A 249 -27.18 -30.77 24.46
N GLY A 250 -28.39 -31.04 23.96
CA GLY A 250 -29.29 -32.05 24.51
C GLY A 250 -29.31 -33.41 23.82
N ASN A 251 -28.63 -33.61 22.69
CA ASN A 251 -28.79 -34.85 21.91
C ASN A 251 -27.43 -35.48 21.51
N PRO A 252 -27.05 -36.62 22.12
CA PRO A 252 -25.73 -37.24 21.91
C PRO A 252 -25.52 -37.83 20.51
N ASN A 253 -26.58 -38.04 19.72
CA ASN A 253 -26.46 -38.59 18.36
C ASN A 253 -25.92 -37.58 17.31
N VAL A 254 -25.91 -36.28 17.62
CA VAL A 254 -25.45 -35.23 16.68
C VAL A 254 -23.94 -35.31 16.45
N PHE A 255 -23.19 -35.85 17.41
CA PHE A 255 -21.74 -35.96 17.31
C PHE A 255 -21.30 -37.07 16.33
N GLU A 256 -22.04 -38.19 16.27
CA GLU A 256 -21.78 -39.26 15.29
C GLU A 256 -22.13 -38.81 13.87
N ASP A 257 -23.26 -38.12 13.68
CA ASP A 257 -23.62 -37.56 12.36
C ASP A 257 -22.59 -36.52 11.89
N MET A 258 -22.03 -35.70 12.79
CA MET A 258 -20.94 -34.78 12.45
C MET A 258 -19.66 -35.49 12.04
N LEU A 259 -19.26 -36.57 12.73
CA LEU A 259 -18.09 -37.35 12.35
C LEU A 259 -18.29 -38.04 10.99
N HIS A 260 -19.51 -38.49 10.70
CA HIS A 260 -19.86 -39.08 9.41
C HIS A 260 -19.82 -38.04 8.27
N ILE A 261 -20.33 -36.82 8.49
CA ILE A 261 -20.26 -35.73 7.50
C ILE A 261 -18.81 -35.29 7.26
N LEU A 262 -17.99 -35.17 8.31
CA LEU A 262 -16.57 -34.84 8.18
C LEU A 262 -15.77 -35.93 7.45
N SER A 263 -16.11 -37.21 7.67
CA SER A 263 -15.55 -38.35 6.95
C SER A 263 -15.89 -38.30 5.45
N ILE A 264 -17.15 -38.03 5.10
CA ILE A 264 -17.59 -37.89 3.70
C ILE A 264 -16.88 -36.71 3.00
N CYS A 265 -16.75 -35.57 3.68
CA CYS A 265 -16.07 -34.39 3.13
C CYS A 265 -14.57 -34.62 2.90
N LYS A 266 -13.91 -35.40 3.78
CA LYS A 266 -12.50 -35.75 3.61
C LYS A 266 -12.28 -36.64 2.38
N ASN A 267 -13.08 -37.69 2.22
CA ASN A 267 -12.96 -38.63 1.08
C ASN A 267 -13.26 -37.97 -0.27
N ARG A 268 -14.16 -36.97 -0.31
CA ARG A 268 -14.48 -36.24 -1.56
C ARG A 268 -13.32 -35.35 -2.04
N LYS A 269 -12.51 -34.82 -1.11
CA LYS A 269 -11.36 -33.96 -1.42
C LYS A 269 -10.17 -34.75 -1.97
N ASP A 270 -9.98 -35.96 -1.47
CA ASP A 270 -8.92 -36.86 -1.95
C ASP A 270 -9.25 -37.39 -3.36
N ALA A 271 -10.53 -37.64 -3.67
CA ALA A 271 -10.98 -38.04 -5.00
C ALA A 271 -10.87 -36.92 -6.07
N SER A 272 -11.08 -35.64 -5.70
CA SER A 272 -10.88 -34.52 -6.63
C SER A 272 -9.41 -34.22 -6.91
N SER A 273 -8.51 -34.63 -6.02
CA SER A 273 -7.06 -34.37 -6.15
C SER A 273 -6.38 -35.36 -7.11
N THR A 274 -6.93 -36.56 -7.26
CA THR A 274 -6.41 -37.60 -8.17
C THR A 274 -6.93 -37.45 -9.61
N SER A 275 -8.07 -36.80 -9.83
CA SER A 275 -8.65 -36.59 -11.18
C SER A 275 -7.92 -35.53 -12.02
N ASN A 276 -7.12 -34.65 -11.42
CA ASN A 276 -6.42 -33.56 -12.13
C ASN A 276 -4.94 -33.86 -12.40
N ALA A 277 -4.49 -35.11 -12.18
CA ALA A 277 -3.11 -35.53 -12.38
C ALA A 277 -2.95 -36.52 -13.56
N SER A 278 -3.91 -36.59 -14.48
CA SER A 278 -3.83 -37.31 -15.75
C SER A 278 -3.87 -36.34 -16.93
#